data_AF-A0A1Y1IUY5-F1
#
_entry.id   AF-A0A1Y1IUY5-F1
#
_cell.length_a   1.000
_cell.length_b   1.000
_cell.length_c   1.000
_cell.angle_alpha   90.00
_cell.angle_beta   90.00
_cell.angle_gamma   90.00
#
_symmetry.space_group_name_H-M   'P 1'
#
loop_
_entity.id
_entity.type
_entity.pdbx_description
1 polymer ?
#
loop_
_entity_poly.entity_id
_entity_poly.type
_entity_poly.pdbx_seq_one_letter_code
_entity_poly.pdbx_strand_id
1 'polypeptide(L)'
;RANLAVDTEAWEHPKATGGHPEPQGYQEAVGGEESDLWRKSMDEEMRSLLERGTWEIVEKPEGAKPVPTKWVYKIKRDAHGNV
;
A
#
# COMPACT_ATOMS: atom_id res chain seq x y z
N ARG A 1 12.10 -9.43 -26.58
CA ARG A 1 10.63 -9.56 -26.54
C ARG A 1 10.31 -10.75 -25.65
N ALA A 2 9.70 -10.53 -24.50
CA ALA A 2 9.16 -11.60 -23.67
C ALA A 2 7.74 -11.18 -23.29
N ASN A 3 6.78 -12.01 -23.69
CA ASN A 3 5.38 -11.90 -23.32
C ASN A 3 5.28 -12.30 -21.85
N LEU A 4 4.73 -11.45 -20.99
CA LEU A 4 4.32 -11.86 -19.65
C LEU A 4 2.87 -12.33 -19.76
N ALA A 5 2.71 -13.64 -19.81
CA ALA A 5 1.44 -14.30 -19.58
C ALA A 5 0.91 -13.86 -18.21
N VAL A 6 -0.37 -13.57 -18.16
CA VAL A 6 -1.12 -13.30 -16.93
C VAL A 6 -1.25 -14.60 -16.17
N ASP A 7 -0.26 -14.91 -15.33
CA ASP A 7 -0.43 -15.92 -14.29
C ASP A 7 -1.20 -15.26 -13.14
N THR A 8 -2.52 -15.36 -13.23
CA THR A 8 -3.43 -15.30 -12.08
C THR A 8 -3.22 -16.54 -11.22
N GLU A 9 -2.06 -16.68 -10.61
CA GLU A 9 -1.96 -17.50 -9.41
C GLU A 9 -2.48 -16.63 -8.26
N ALA A 10 -3.67 -16.98 -7.80
CA ALA A 10 -4.33 -16.39 -6.66
C ALA A 10 -3.38 -16.41 -5.46
N TRP A 11 -2.74 -15.27 -5.19
CA TRP A 11 -2.15 -15.02 -3.89
C TRP A 11 -3.31 -14.91 -2.91
N GLU A 12 -3.73 -16.06 -2.39
CA GLU A 12 -4.65 -16.10 -1.27
C GLU A 12 -3.99 -15.35 -0.12
N HIS A 13 -4.40 -14.11 0.08
CA HIS A 13 -4.08 -13.38 1.28
C HIS A 13 -4.65 -14.18 2.46
N PRO A 14 -3.84 -14.65 3.41
CA PRO A 14 -4.38 -15.23 4.63
C PRO A 14 -5.29 -14.17 5.25
N LYS A 15 -6.58 -14.48 5.34
CA LYS A 15 -7.57 -13.65 6.03
C LYS A 15 -7.05 -13.52 7.46
N ALA A 16 -6.53 -12.34 7.80
CA ALA A 16 -6.07 -12.05 9.15
C ALA A 16 -7.28 -12.19 10.08
N THR A 17 -7.36 -13.31 10.79
CA THR A 17 -8.34 -13.58 11.84
C THR A 17 -7.94 -12.78 13.07
N GLY A 18 -8.37 -11.51 13.09
CA GLY A 18 -8.10 -10.60 14.19
C GLY A 18 -8.76 -9.23 14.03
N GLY A 19 -10.09 -9.18 14.13
CA GLY A 19 -10.91 -8.00 14.47
C GLY A 19 -11.08 -6.90 13.41
N HIS A 20 -10.06 -6.59 12.61
CA HIS A 20 -10.04 -5.42 11.74
C HIS A 20 -9.78 -5.84 10.29
N PRO A 21 -10.74 -5.64 9.36
CA PRO A 21 -10.56 -6.03 7.97
C PRO A 21 -9.54 -5.12 7.29
N GLU A 22 -8.44 -5.71 6.80
CA GLU A 22 -7.45 -4.98 6.00
C GLU A 22 -8.08 -4.52 4.66
N PRO A 23 -8.00 -3.22 4.33
CA PRO A 23 -8.52 -2.73 3.06
C PRO A 23 -7.80 -3.34 1.85
N GLN A 24 -8.56 -3.67 0.80
CA GLN A 24 -7.98 -4.18 -0.45
C GLN A 24 -7.56 -3.06 -1.42
N GLY A 25 -7.95 -1.83 -1.11
CA GLY A 25 -7.64 -0.65 -1.91
C GLY A 25 -7.90 0.65 -1.18
N TYR A 26 -7.48 1.75 -1.82
CA TYR A 26 -7.59 3.09 -1.24
C TYR A 26 -9.03 3.46 -0.86
N GLN A 27 -10.02 3.15 -1.71
CA GLN A 27 -11.42 3.48 -1.43
C GLN A 27 -11.96 2.79 -0.17
N GLU A 28 -11.61 1.52 0.04
CA GLU A 28 -11.97 0.81 1.28
C GLU A 28 -11.24 1.38 2.49
N ALA A 29 -9.95 1.74 2.32
CA ALA A 29 -9.15 2.30 3.40
C ALA A 29 -9.70 3.65 3.86
N VAL A 30 -10.08 4.53 2.93
CA VAL A 30 -10.58 5.87 3.27
C VAL A 30 -12.09 5.95 3.51
N GLY A 31 -12.84 4.90 3.17
CA GLY A 31 -14.27 4.80 3.39
C GLY A 31 -14.67 3.99 4.62
N GLY A 32 -13.71 3.30 5.26
CA GLY A 32 -13.94 2.50 6.46
C GLY A 32 -13.96 3.30 7.76
N GLU A 33 -14.34 2.62 8.84
CA GLU A 33 -14.34 3.16 10.21
C GLU A 33 -12.95 3.63 10.66
N GLU A 34 -11.90 2.97 10.18
CA GLU A 34 -10.50 3.27 10.50
C GLU A 34 -9.84 4.24 9.50
N SER A 35 -10.65 4.96 8.71
CA SER A 35 -10.13 5.80 7.63
C SER A 35 -9.11 6.84 8.07
N ASP A 36 -9.29 7.44 9.25
CA ASP A 36 -8.33 8.39 9.81
C ASP A 36 -6.99 7.75 10.17
N LEU A 37 -7.00 6.52 10.70
CA LEU A 37 -5.80 5.75 11.01
C LEU A 37 -5.04 5.39 9.73
N TRP A 38 -5.76 4.95 8.69
CA TRP A 38 -5.18 4.65 7.39
C TRP A 38 -4.60 5.89 6.71
N ARG A 39 -5.29 7.03 6.76
CA ARG A 39 -4.79 8.30 6.22
C ARG A 39 -3.52 8.75 6.94
N LYS A 40 -3.53 8.73 8.27
CA LYS A 40 -2.36 9.07 9.07
C LYS A 40 -1.17 8.18 8.72
N SER A 41 -1.40 6.88 8.56
CA SER A 41 -0.35 5.91 8.22
C SER A 41 0.22 6.17 6.81
N MET A 42 -0.64 6.50 5.84
CA MET A 42 -0.20 6.89 4.49
C MET A 42 0.65 8.16 4.52
N ASP A 43 0.23 9.18 5.28
CA ASP A 43 0.97 10.45 5.40
C ASP A 43 2.33 10.25 6.08
N GLU A 44 2.40 9.42 7.12
CA GLU A 44 3.65 9.06 7.81
C GLU A 44 4.61 8.31 6.89
N GLU A 45 4.13 7.34 6.10
CA GLU A 45 4.95 6.64 5.12
C GLU A 45 5.48 7.61 4.06
N MET A 46 4.61 8.45 3.48
CA MET A 46 5.02 9.46 2.50
C MET A 46 6.08 10.41 3.06
N ARG A 47 5.92 10.86 4.31
CA ARG A 47 6.91 11.71 4.99
C ARG A 47 8.23 10.97 5.19
N SER A 48 8.21 9.73 5.65
CA SER A 48 9.41 8.89 5.82
C SER A 48 10.18 8.74 4.51
N LEU A 49 9.50 8.55 3.37
CA LEU A 49 10.14 8.48 2.06
C LEU A 49 10.85 9.79 1.67
N LEU A 50 10.22 10.92 1.96
CA LEU A 50 10.80 12.24 1.72
C LEU A 50 11.99 12.51 2.66
N GLU A 51 11.85 12.21 3.95
CA GLU A 51 12.89 12.42 4.97
C GLU A 51 14.13 11.56 4.71
N ARG A 52 13.95 10.33 4.20
CA ARG A 52 15.05 9.44 3.83
C ARG A 52 15.81 9.92 2.58
N GLY A 53 15.28 10.89 1.84
CA GLY A 53 15.89 11.40 0.60
C GLY A 53 15.98 10.35 -0.51
N THR A 54 15.25 9.23 -0.38
CA THR A 54 15.24 8.15 -1.37
C THR A 54 14.19 8.39 -2.47
N TRP A 55 13.25 9.31 -2.24
CA TRP A 55 12.19 9.66 -3.19
C TRP A 55 12.06 11.18 -3.32
N GLU A 56 11.99 11.66 -4.56
CA GLU A 56 11.60 13.02 -4.89
C GLU A 56 10.31 13.01 -5.72
N ILE A 57 9.45 14.00 -5.48
CA ILE A 57 8.27 14.23 -6.32
C ILE A 57 8.72 15.08 -7.50
N VAL A 58 8.74 14.48 -8.68
CA VAL A 58 9.09 15.16 -9.93
C VAL A 58 7.91 15.18 -10.90
N GLU A 59 7.85 16.20 -11.73
CA GLU A 59 6.96 16.18 -12.89
C GLU A 59 7.38 15.04 -13.83
N LYS A 60 6.38 14.42 -14.45
CA LYS A 60 6.63 13.33 -15.40
C LYS A 60 7.43 13.87 -16.59
N PRO A 61 8.66 13.36 -16.85
CA PRO A 61 9.42 13.80 -18.01
C PRO A 61 8.77 13.34 -19.32
N GLU A 62 8.97 14.13 -20.38
CA GLU A 62 8.44 13.82 -21.70
C GLU A 62 8.99 12.48 -22.21
N GLY A 63 8.12 11.66 -22.80
CA GLY A 63 8.48 10.33 -23.30
C GLY A 63 8.70 9.25 -22.22
N ALA A 64 8.66 9.60 -20.93
CA ALA A 64 8.81 8.63 -19.86
C ALA A 64 7.52 7.81 -19.66
N LYS A 65 7.70 6.50 -19.42
CA LYS A 65 6.63 5.60 -18.99
C LYS A 65 6.79 5.32 -17.49
N PRO A 66 5.93 5.89 -16.63
CA PRO A 66 5.98 5.62 -15.20
C PRO A 66 5.77 4.14 -14.91
N VAL A 67 6.47 3.63 -13.91
CA VAL A 67 6.18 2.31 -13.35
C VAL A 67 4.88 2.42 -12.55
N PRO A 68 3.90 1.54 -12.78
CA PRO A 68 2.68 1.54 -11.98
C PRO A 68 3.02 1.16 -10.53
N THR A 69 2.60 2.00 -9.59
CA THR A 69 2.75 1.77 -8.15
C THR A 69 1.36 1.59 -7.52
N LYS A 70 1.24 0.70 -6.53
CA LYS A 70 -0.02 0.43 -5.82
C LYS A 70 0.21 0.47 -4.31
N TRP A 71 -0.75 1.04 -3.57
CA TRP A 71 -0.80 0.94 -2.11
C TRP A 71 -1.22 -0.46 -1.66
N VAL A 72 -0.49 -1.00 -0.68
CA VAL A 72 -0.81 -2.26 0.00
C VAL A 72 -1.05 -1.95 1.47
N TYR A 73 -2.25 -2.25 1.96
CA TYR A 73 -2.65 -1.98 3.34
C TYR A 73 -2.44 -3.24 4.16
N LYS A 74 -1.64 -3.11 5.23
CA LYS A 74 -1.35 -4.18 6.16
C LYS A 74 -1.28 -3.64 7.58
N ILE A 75 -1.93 -4.37 8.50
CA ILE A 75 -1.83 -4.08 9.92
C ILE A 75 -0.52 -4.69 10.41
N LYS A 76 0.40 -3.84 10.88
CA LYS A 76 1.62 -4.29 11.55
C LYS A 76 1.24 -4.70 12.97
N ARG A 77 1.64 -5.90 13.37
CA ARG A 77 1.45 -6.40 14.72
C ARG A 77 2.79 -6.53 15.44
N ASP A 78 2.79 -6.29 16.74
CA ASP A 78 3.95 -6.55 17.59
C ASP A 78 4.19 -8.07 17.77
N ALA A 79 5.25 -8.43 18.50
CA ALA A 79 5.59 -9.83 18.78
C ALA A 79 4.51 -10.58 19.61
N HIS A 80 3.59 -9.84 20.23
CA HIS A 80 2.48 -10.35 21.03
C HIS A 80 1.16 -10.39 20.25
N GLY A 81 1.13 -9.91 19.00
CA GLY A 81 -0.04 -9.88 18.13
C GLY A 81 -0.92 -8.62 18.25
N ASN A 82 -0.49 -7.63 19.03
CA ASN A 82 -1.21 -6.36 19.21
C ASN A 82 -0.89 -5.38 18.07
N VAL A 83 -1.83 -4.47 17.80
CA VAL A 83 -1.70 -3.37 16.82
C VAL A 83 -1.19 -2.12 17.51
#